data_AF-A0A060Z6U2-F1
#
_entry.id   AF-A0A060Z6U2-F1
#
_cell.length_a   1.000
_cell.length_b   1.000
_cell.length_c   1.000
_cell.angle_alpha   90.00
_cell.angle_beta   90.00
_cell.angle_gamma   90.00
#
_symmetry.space_group_name_H-M   'P 1'
#
loop_
_entity.id
_entity.type
_entity.pdbx_description
1 polymer ?
#
loop_
_entity_poly.entity_id
_entity_poly.type
_entity_poly.pdbx_seq_one_letter_code
_entity_poly.pdbx_strand_id
1 'polypeptide(L)'
;MRGIQTLPPSNLSGNSVDNTVQIAEQEKLQSDLDSLRTSLGEVSRRCVTFFEEKPTSSTVPVLRSELNLAVEKIDRLHNLSSVYLRKLKTVDVLIHSLQAAESQVKRYESRLSEEDIVPADANAIQALREQLGTWQSELEDQEGVLSSLQLVVQKAREAGTQLNRLHPDRSPELERYQEKAAQLTERWAGVKRQMDTRRAELKALGSVLQHYRDGHSALIHWIEETTERQENTQPGQTDSRVLSEQLAEQTALVAEIEKNQTKLDECQTHSKQYCTSVKDYELQLMTFKAFVESTQKSTVKRRRMHSSSDAITQEFMDLRTRYTALVTLTTQHVKYISDALRRLEEEEKEVEEERQQRVGQVSELLGWVKGLQGPSSESSIAAQQAVGEQLAAKNEEVAQAIRNTQVFLMSKQASK
;
A
#
# COMPACT_ATOMS: atom_id res chain seq x y z
N MET A 1 6.42 -41.26 54.17
CA MET A 1 6.15 -41.11 52.73
C MET A 1 5.24 -39.91 52.54
N ARG A 2 5.80 -38.69 52.44
CA ARG A 2 5.00 -37.56 51.95
C ARG A 2 4.81 -37.80 50.46
N GLY A 3 3.56 -38.00 50.05
CA GLY A 3 3.23 -38.09 48.63
C GLY A 3 3.65 -36.79 47.94
N ILE A 4 4.25 -36.92 46.76
CA ILE A 4 4.52 -35.81 45.85
C ILE A 4 3.16 -35.20 45.51
N GLN A 5 2.82 -34.08 46.15
CA GLN A 5 1.60 -33.33 45.86
C GLN A 5 1.83 -32.50 44.60
N THR A 6 0.96 -32.66 43.63
CA THR A 6 0.83 -31.79 42.45
C THR A 6 0.25 -30.44 42.87
N LEU A 7 0.97 -29.36 42.62
CA LEU A 7 0.54 -27.98 42.89
C LEU A 7 -0.55 -27.51 41.90
N PRO A 8 -1.49 -26.63 42.32
CA PRO A 8 -2.55 -26.07 41.48
C PRO A 8 -2.00 -25.08 40.44
N PRO A 9 -2.76 -24.78 39.37
CA PRO A 9 -2.27 -24.03 38.22
C PRO A 9 -2.30 -22.53 38.48
N SER A 10 -1.19 -21.93 38.93
CA SER A 10 -1.08 -20.46 39.05
C SER A 10 0.36 -19.97 38.80
N ASN A 11 0.49 -19.05 37.83
CA ASN A 11 1.64 -18.18 37.51
C ASN A 11 3.01 -18.85 37.31
N LEU A 12 3.49 -18.82 36.07
CA LEU A 12 4.85 -19.22 35.63
C LEU A 12 5.99 -18.53 36.41
N SER A 13 5.74 -17.37 37.02
CA SER A 13 6.69 -16.67 37.90
C SER A 13 6.84 -17.34 39.26
N GLY A 14 5.79 -18.00 39.78
CA GLY A 14 5.85 -18.78 41.02
C GLY A 14 6.55 -20.12 40.80
N ASN A 15 6.32 -20.75 39.63
CA ASN A 15 6.89 -22.05 39.30
C ASN A 15 8.42 -22.10 39.23
N SER A 16 9.09 -20.99 38.85
CA SER A 16 10.56 -20.93 38.80
C SER A 16 11.19 -20.94 40.19
N VAL A 17 10.61 -20.19 41.14
CA VAL A 17 11.05 -20.15 42.54
C VAL A 17 10.80 -21.50 43.21
N ASP A 18 9.63 -22.10 42.98
CA ASP A 18 9.29 -23.42 43.51
C ASP A 18 10.20 -24.52 42.95
N ASN A 19 10.55 -24.47 41.65
CA ASN A 19 11.45 -25.45 41.04
C ASN A 19 12.90 -25.31 41.54
N THR A 20 13.36 -24.08 41.78
CA THR A 20 14.70 -23.83 42.37
C THR A 20 14.81 -24.43 43.77
N VAL A 21 13.77 -24.26 44.60
CA VAL A 21 13.71 -24.86 45.94
C VAL A 21 13.69 -26.39 45.84
N GLN A 22 12.88 -26.96 44.95
CA GLN A 22 12.84 -28.42 44.73
C GLN A 22 14.18 -28.98 44.26
N ILE A 23 14.94 -28.26 43.42
CA ILE A 23 16.30 -28.65 43.03
C ILE A 23 17.21 -28.71 44.25
N ALA A 24 17.21 -27.68 45.09
CA ALA A 24 18.06 -27.64 46.29
C ALA A 24 17.71 -28.76 47.29
N GLU A 25 16.42 -29.01 47.51
CA GLU A 25 15.95 -30.14 48.34
C GLU A 25 16.39 -31.49 47.76
N GLN A 26 16.29 -31.67 46.45
CA GLN A 26 16.69 -32.90 45.78
C GLN A 26 18.22 -33.09 45.77
N GLU A 27 19.01 -32.02 45.65
CA GLU A 27 20.47 -32.06 45.77
C GLU A 27 20.90 -32.48 47.18
N LYS A 28 20.20 -32.00 48.21
CA LYS A 28 20.43 -32.45 49.59
C LYS A 28 20.11 -33.95 49.73
N LEU A 29 18.97 -34.41 49.21
CA LEU A 29 18.60 -35.83 49.23
C LEU A 29 19.64 -36.71 48.50
N GLN A 30 20.18 -36.22 47.38
CA GLN A 30 21.24 -36.91 46.66
C GLN A 30 22.51 -37.03 47.51
N SER A 31 22.92 -35.96 48.18
CA SER A 31 24.07 -35.98 49.10
C SER A 31 23.86 -36.93 50.29
N ASP A 32 22.64 -36.98 50.84
CA ASP A 32 22.30 -37.91 51.93
C ASP A 32 22.37 -39.38 51.44
N LEU A 33 21.94 -39.66 50.21
CA LEU A 33 22.07 -40.98 49.59
C LEU A 33 23.53 -41.37 49.34
N ASP A 34 24.39 -40.43 48.95
CA ASP A 34 25.83 -40.67 48.75
C ASP A 34 26.52 -41.05 50.08
N SER A 35 26.13 -40.38 51.17
CA SER A 35 26.60 -40.71 52.53
C SER A 35 26.13 -42.10 52.99
N LEU A 36 24.85 -42.43 52.76
CA LEU A 36 24.30 -43.76 53.06
C LEU A 36 24.98 -44.86 52.24
N ARG A 37 25.27 -44.60 50.96
CA ARG A 37 25.98 -45.54 50.08
C ARG A 37 27.40 -45.79 50.55
N THR A 38 28.10 -44.74 50.99
CA THR A 38 29.44 -44.86 51.60
C THR A 38 29.39 -45.70 52.87
N SER A 39 28.44 -45.43 53.76
CA SER A 39 28.22 -46.18 55.00
C SER A 39 27.90 -47.65 54.74
N LEU A 40 27.05 -47.95 53.74
CA LEU A 40 26.75 -49.32 53.34
C LEU A 40 27.98 -50.02 52.76
N GLY A 41 28.84 -49.30 52.05
CA GLY A 41 30.13 -49.81 51.58
C GLY A 41 31.05 -50.23 52.73
N GLU A 42 31.04 -49.51 53.85
CA GLU A 42 31.77 -49.89 55.06
C GLU A 42 31.18 -51.13 55.74
N VAL A 43 29.84 -51.20 55.86
CA VAL A 43 29.14 -52.39 56.38
C VAL A 43 29.42 -53.60 55.50
N SER A 44 29.38 -53.44 54.17
CA SER A 44 29.68 -54.49 53.20
C SER A 44 31.09 -55.06 53.40
N ARG A 45 32.12 -54.20 53.54
CA ARG A 45 33.50 -54.62 53.83
C ARG A 45 33.60 -55.42 55.12
N ARG A 46 32.91 -55.00 56.19
CA ARG A 46 32.85 -55.72 57.47
C ARG A 46 32.16 -57.08 57.33
N CYS A 47 31.05 -57.15 56.59
CA CYS A 47 30.36 -58.41 56.31
C CYS A 47 31.25 -59.38 55.52
N VAL A 48 31.97 -58.90 54.50
CA VAL A 48 32.92 -59.72 53.72
C VAL A 48 34.01 -60.30 54.62
N THR A 49 34.62 -59.46 55.48
CA THR A 49 35.63 -59.91 56.45
C THR A 49 35.06 -61.00 57.38
N PHE A 50 33.84 -60.81 57.89
CA PHE A 50 33.16 -61.81 58.72
C PHE A 50 32.89 -63.13 57.97
N PHE A 51 32.55 -63.07 56.68
CA PHE A 51 32.33 -64.26 55.85
C PHE A 51 33.62 -65.05 55.63
N GLU A 52 34.76 -64.37 55.49
CA GLU A 52 36.08 -64.99 55.37
C GLU A 52 36.55 -65.63 56.69
N GLU A 53 36.32 -64.95 57.82
CA GLU A 53 36.70 -65.44 59.15
C GLU A 53 35.83 -66.62 59.64
N LYS A 54 34.53 -66.63 59.31
CA LYS A 54 33.55 -67.62 59.82
C LYS A 54 32.64 -68.19 58.71
N PRO A 55 33.20 -68.97 57.75
CA PRO A 55 32.46 -69.41 56.57
C PRO A 55 31.34 -70.43 56.85
N THR A 56 31.43 -71.18 57.95
CA THR A 56 30.44 -72.21 58.31
C THR A 56 29.34 -71.70 59.25
N SER A 57 29.33 -70.41 59.59
CA SER A 57 28.31 -69.84 60.47
C SER A 57 26.94 -69.86 59.81
N SER A 58 25.93 -70.36 60.54
CA SER A 58 24.54 -70.49 60.06
C SER A 58 23.87 -69.16 59.68
N THR A 59 24.42 -68.03 60.15
CA THR A 59 23.91 -66.66 59.87
C THR A 59 24.41 -66.07 58.56
N VAL A 60 25.44 -66.65 57.95
CA VAL A 60 26.10 -66.12 56.73
C VAL A 60 25.13 -65.99 55.54
N PRO A 61 24.28 -66.98 55.21
CA PRO A 61 23.37 -66.88 54.07
C PRO A 61 22.36 -65.74 54.20
N VAL A 62 21.81 -65.54 55.41
CA VAL A 62 20.84 -64.49 55.69
C VAL A 62 21.49 -63.11 55.57
N LEU A 63 22.65 -62.91 56.21
CA LEU A 63 23.36 -61.63 56.16
C LEU A 63 23.80 -61.27 54.74
N ARG A 64 24.19 -62.26 53.93
CA ARG A 64 24.53 -62.07 52.52
C ARG A 64 23.30 -61.65 51.69
N SER A 65 22.15 -62.27 51.93
CA SER A 65 20.89 -61.91 51.28
C SER A 65 20.47 -60.48 51.62
N GLU A 66 20.47 -60.12 52.91
CA GLU A 66 20.11 -58.77 53.37
C GLU A 66 21.08 -57.69 52.86
N LEU A 67 22.39 -57.98 52.85
CA LEU A 67 23.39 -57.07 52.30
C LEU A 67 23.16 -56.83 50.81
N ASN A 68 22.93 -57.90 50.03
CA ASN A 68 22.64 -57.77 48.60
C ASN A 68 21.38 -56.94 48.35
N LEU A 69 20.30 -57.19 49.12
CA LEU A 69 19.06 -56.43 49.01
C LEU A 69 19.27 -54.94 49.36
N ALA A 70 20.06 -54.65 50.40
CA ALA A 70 20.38 -53.28 50.79
C ALA A 70 21.20 -52.55 49.71
N VAL A 71 22.18 -53.23 49.10
CA VAL A 71 22.99 -52.69 47.99
C VAL A 71 22.12 -52.41 46.77
N GLU A 72 21.29 -53.37 46.37
CA GLU A 72 20.37 -53.20 45.24
C GLU A 72 19.39 -52.04 45.48
N LYS A 73 18.88 -51.90 46.70
CA LYS A 73 17.95 -50.82 47.06
C LYS A 73 18.61 -49.45 47.05
N ILE A 74 19.82 -49.30 47.60
CA ILE A 74 20.52 -48.00 47.60
C ILE A 74 20.90 -47.59 46.18
N ASP A 75 21.35 -48.53 45.34
CA ASP A 75 21.71 -48.25 43.95
C ASP A 75 20.47 -47.82 43.13
N ARG A 76 19.33 -48.50 43.33
CA ARG A 76 18.05 -48.12 42.70
C ARG A 76 17.59 -46.72 43.13
N LEU A 77 17.62 -46.42 44.42
CA LEU A 77 17.21 -45.11 44.96
C LEU A 77 18.14 -43.99 44.49
N HIS A 78 19.45 -44.23 44.50
CA HIS A 78 20.44 -43.29 44.00
C HIS A 78 20.24 -43.00 42.50
N ASN A 79 20.04 -44.04 41.68
CA ASN A 79 19.77 -43.86 40.25
C ASN A 79 18.47 -43.05 40.02
N LEU A 80 17.39 -43.40 40.73
CA LEU A 80 16.12 -42.67 40.63
C LEU A 80 16.28 -41.20 41.03
N SER A 81 16.98 -40.93 42.15
CA SER A 81 17.28 -39.58 42.64
C SER A 81 18.08 -38.76 41.62
N SER A 82 19.11 -39.35 41.02
CA SER A 82 19.95 -38.69 40.01
C SER A 82 19.16 -38.34 38.75
N VAL A 83 18.33 -39.26 38.26
CA VAL A 83 17.48 -39.03 37.08
C VAL A 83 16.41 -37.97 37.37
N TYR A 84 15.79 -37.99 38.55
CA TYR A 84 14.81 -36.99 38.96
C TYR A 84 15.45 -35.59 39.08
N LEU A 85 16.63 -35.48 39.71
CA LEU A 85 17.37 -34.23 39.81
C LEU A 85 17.70 -33.65 38.43
N ARG A 86 18.15 -34.49 37.48
CA ARG A 86 18.40 -34.06 36.10
C ARG A 86 17.14 -33.55 35.41
N LYS A 87 15.99 -34.20 35.63
CA LYS A 87 14.70 -33.71 35.11
C LYS A 87 14.39 -32.32 35.67
N LEU A 88 14.48 -32.12 36.99
CA LEU A 88 14.21 -30.82 37.62
C LEU A 88 15.12 -29.70 37.04
N LYS A 89 16.43 -29.96 36.91
CA LYS A 89 17.37 -29.01 36.30
C LYS A 89 17.04 -28.71 34.84
N THR A 90 16.60 -29.71 34.08
CA THR A 90 16.23 -29.51 32.67
C THR A 90 14.93 -28.72 32.54
N VAL A 91 13.96 -28.97 33.42
CA VAL A 91 12.72 -28.20 33.52
C VAL A 91 13.00 -26.76 33.93
N ASP A 92 13.98 -26.53 34.80
CA ASP A 92 14.39 -25.17 35.18
C ASP A 92 14.88 -24.36 33.98
N VAL A 93 15.80 -24.93 33.21
CA VAL A 93 16.30 -24.31 31.98
C VAL A 93 15.16 -24.09 30.98
N LEU A 94 14.21 -25.02 30.89
CA LEU A 94 13.02 -24.87 30.04
C LEU A 94 12.16 -23.68 30.45
N ILE A 95 11.91 -23.48 31.74
CA ILE A 95 11.11 -22.34 32.25
C ILE A 95 11.78 -21.02 31.85
N HIS A 96 13.09 -20.89 32.07
CA HIS A 96 13.84 -19.68 31.69
C HIS A 96 13.85 -19.46 30.16
N SER A 97 14.04 -20.53 29.38
CA SER A 97 14.01 -20.46 27.92
C SER A 97 12.63 -20.05 27.40
N LEU A 98 11.54 -20.53 28.01
CA LEU A 98 10.17 -20.14 27.68
C LEU A 98 9.91 -18.66 27.99
N GLN A 99 10.44 -18.15 29.10
CA GLN A 99 10.32 -16.73 29.45
C GLN A 99 11.09 -15.84 28.46
N ALA A 100 12.31 -16.23 28.10
CA ALA A 100 13.11 -15.52 27.10
C ALA A 100 12.38 -15.48 25.74
N ALA A 101 11.91 -16.62 25.24
CA ALA A 101 11.16 -16.69 23.98
C ALA A 101 9.85 -15.90 24.03
N GLU A 102 9.07 -15.99 25.11
CA GLU A 102 7.85 -15.19 25.30
C GLU A 102 8.15 -13.69 25.24
N SER A 103 9.24 -13.24 25.87
CA SER A 103 9.61 -11.82 25.86
C SER A 103 9.93 -11.32 24.46
N GLN A 104 10.62 -12.11 23.64
CA GLN A 104 10.94 -11.76 22.26
C GLN A 104 9.68 -11.76 21.38
N VAL A 105 8.87 -12.82 21.45
CA VAL A 105 7.60 -12.90 20.72
C VAL A 105 6.72 -11.69 21.04
N LYS A 106 6.52 -11.39 22.34
CA LYS A 106 5.72 -10.23 22.75
C LYS A 106 6.29 -8.92 22.26
N ARG A 107 7.61 -8.73 22.31
CA ARG A 107 8.25 -7.50 21.83
C ARG A 107 7.90 -7.20 20.38
N TYR A 108 8.02 -8.18 19.49
CA TYR A 108 7.73 -7.98 18.07
C TYR A 108 6.23 -7.94 17.75
N GLU A 109 5.39 -8.71 18.48
CA GLU A 109 3.93 -8.58 18.40
C GLU A 109 3.47 -7.17 18.77
N SER A 110 3.96 -6.64 19.90
CA SER A 110 3.62 -5.29 20.35
C SER A 110 4.09 -4.25 19.35
N ARG A 111 5.35 -4.34 18.89
CA ARG A 111 5.92 -3.43 17.88
C ARG A 111 5.08 -3.40 16.58
N LEU A 112 4.63 -4.56 16.10
CA LEU A 112 3.76 -4.64 14.92
C LEU A 112 2.32 -4.19 15.18
N SER A 113 1.87 -4.16 16.44
CA SER A 113 0.53 -3.70 16.82
C SER A 113 0.42 -2.19 17.11
N GLU A 114 1.56 -1.50 17.20
CA GLU A 114 1.61 -0.04 17.42
C GLU A 114 1.56 0.77 16.11
N GLU A 115 2.06 0.18 15.01
CA GLU A 115 2.05 0.76 13.66
C GLU A 115 0.66 0.61 13.02
N ASP A 116 -0.25 1.54 13.32
CA ASP A 116 -1.69 1.44 12.98
C ASP A 116 -2.13 2.31 11.79
N ILE A 117 -1.26 3.13 11.20
CA ILE A 117 -1.65 4.13 10.20
C ILE A 117 -0.92 3.87 8.88
N VAL A 118 -1.69 3.81 7.79
CA VAL A 118 -1.12 3.80 6.44
C VAL A 118 -0.63 5.20 6.09
N PRO A 119 0.67 5.41 5.84
CA PRO A 119 1.16 6.73 5.45
C PRO A 119 0.51 7.17 4.13
N ALA A 120 0.16 8.45 4.03
CA ALA A 120 -0.47 9.02 2.82
C ALA A 120 0.54 9.41 1.71
N ASP A 121 1.84 9.26 1.99
CA ASP A 121 2.96 9.70 1.16
C ASP A 121 3.82 8.52 0.71
N ALA A 122 4.30 8.54 -0.54
CA ALA A 122 5.08 7.46 -1.12
C ALA A 122 6.44 7.27 -0.41
N ASN A 123 7.09 8.35 0.03
CA ASN A 123 8.34 8.26 0.78
C ASN A 123 8.09 7.70 2.19
N ALA A 124 7.01 8.11 2.83
CA ALA A 124 6.62 7.57 4.13
C ALA A 124 6.27 6.07 4.07
N ILE A 125 5.60 5.61 3.01
CA ILE A 125 5.38 4.17 2.75
C ILE A 125 6.71 3.44 2.57
N GLN A 126 7.65 4.03 1.82
CA GLN A 126 8.97 3.44 1.60
C GLN A 126 9.80 3.38 2.90
N ALA A 127 9.77 4.42 3.72
CA ALA A 127 10.42 4.45 5.03
C ALA A 127 9.87 3.38 5.98
N LEU A 128 8.54 3.23 6.05
CA LEU A 128 7.91 2.16 6.84
C LEU A 128 8.32 0.76 6.33
N ARG A 129 8.41 0.58 5.01
CA ARG A 129 8.87 -0.68 4.39
C ARG A 129 10.34 -0.99 4.72
N GLU A 130 11.20 0.02 4.77
CA GLU A 130 12.61 -0.12 5.17
C GLU A 130 12.72 -0.46 6.66
N GLN A 131 11.95 0.23 7.50
CA GLN A 131 11.84 -0.07 8.93
C GLN A 131 11.42 -1.53 9.16
N LEU A 132 10.38 -2.03 8.48
CA LEU A 132 10.02 -3.45 8.54
C LEU A 132 11.16 -4.37 8.07
N GLY A 133 11.91 -3.96 7.04
CA GLY A 133 13.10 -4.69 6.59
C GLY A 133 14.20 -4.79 7.66
N THR A 134 14.45 -3.71 8.41
CA THR A 134 15.39 -3.76 9.55
C THR A 134 14.90 -4.73 10.62
N TRP A 135 13.60 -4.73 10.93
CA TRP A 135 13.03 -5.62 11.94
C TRP A 135 13.08 -7.09 11.50
N GLN A 136 12.92 -7.37 10.21
CA GLN A 136 13.13 -8.71 9.65
C GLN A 136 14.56 -9.19 9.87
N SER A 137 15.56 -8.33 9.61
CA SER A 137 16.96 -8.69 9.89
C SER A 137 17.20 -8.94 11.37
N GLU A 138 16.64 -8.09 12.25
CA GLU A 138 16.74 -8.29 13.70
C GLU A 138 16.06 -9.60 14.15
N LEU A 139 14.94 -10.00 13.53
CA LEU A 139 14.26 -11.26 13.84
C LEU A 139 15.13 -12.47 13.50
N GLU A 140 15.83 -12.45 12.36
CA GLU A 140 16.77 -13.51 11.98
C GLU A 140 17.88 -13.69 13.03
N ASP A 141 18.39 -12.58 13.59
CA ASP A 141 19.37 -12.62 14.68
C ASP A 141 18.80 -13.25 15.96
N GLN A 142 17.49 -13.19 16.17
CA GLN A 142 16.80 -13.77 17.32
C GLN A 142 16.29 -15.20 17.10
N GLU A 143 16.41 -15.78 15.90
CA GLU A 143 15.95 -17.14 15.59
C GLU A 143 16.63 -18.20 16.49
N GLY A 144 17.85 -17.90 16.95
CA GLY A 144 18.58 -18.73 17.91
C GLY A 144 17.85 -18.94 19.24
N VAL A 145 17.03 -17.98 19.68
CA VAL A 145 16.26 -18.08 20.94
C VAL A 145 15.19 -19.18 20.84
N LEU A 146 14.46 -19.23 19.73
CA LEU A 146 13.43 -20.25 19.49
C LEU A 146 14.05 -21.62 19.20
N SER A 147 15.16 -21.65 18.45
CA SER A 147 15.92 -22.88 18.20
C SER A 147 16.45 -23.49 19.50
N SER A 148 16.97 -22.65 20.40
CA SER A 148 17.41 -23.06 21.74
C SER A 148 16.24 -23.61 22.57
N LEU A 149 15.09 -22.94 22.55
CA LEU A 149 13.88 -23.43 23.22
C LEU A 149 13.48 -24.83 22.75
N GLN A 150 13.47 -25.09 21.44
CA GLN A 150 13.14 -26.41 20.89
C GLN A 150 14.12 -27.49 21.35
N LEU A 151 15.43 -27.19 21.39
CA LEU A 151 16.44 -28.10 21.91
C LEU A 151 16.21 -28.42 23.39
N VAL A 152 15.89 -27.41 24.20
CA VAL A 152 15.62 -27.59 25.64
C VAL A 152 14.34 -28.38 25.87
N VAL A 153 13.29 -28.14 25.09
CA VAL A 153 12.04 -28.94 25.10
C VAL A 153 12.34 -30.42 24.84
N GLN A 154 13.16 -30.71 23.83
CA GLN A 154 13.54 -32.09 23.50
C GLN A 154 14.32 -32.75 24.65
N LYS A 155 15.28 -32.05 25.24
CA LYS A 155 16.01 -32.53 26.43
C LYS A 155 15.08 -32.78 27.62
N ALA A 156 14.12 -31.90 27.87
CA ALA A 156 13.17 -32.05 28.96
C ALA A 156 12.25 -33.27 28.75
N ARG A 157 11.81 -33.50 27.51
CA ARG A 157 11.06 -34.71 27.12
C ARG A 157 11.89 -35.97 27.37
N GLU A 158 13.14 -36.00 26.92
CA GLU A 158 14.03 -37.13 27.15
C GLU A 158 14.25 -37.42 28.64
N ALA A 159 14.50 -36.39 29.45
CA ALA A 159 14.63 -36.52 30.90
C ALA A 159 13.34 -37.09 31.54
N GLY A 160 12.16 -36.64 31.12
CA GLY A 160 10.87 -37.19 31.55
C GLY A 160 10.69 -38.66 31.15
N THR A 161 11.01 -39.04 29.90
CA THR A 161 10.91 -40.45 29.47
C THR A 161 11.85 -41.36 30.24
N GLN A 162 13.06 -40.88 30.57
CA GLN A 162 14.04 -41.64 31.34
C GLN A 162 13.58 -41.85 32.78
N LEU A 163 12.95 -40.83 33.40
CA LEU A 163 12.34 -40.99 34.72
C LEU A 163 11.18 -41.99 34.67
N ASN A 164 10.30 -41.89 33.68
CA ASN A 164 9.13 -42.76 33.52
C ASN A 164 9.48 -44.25 33.39
N ARG A 165 10.67 -44.57 32.84
CA ARG A 165 11.20 -45.95 32.76
C ARG A 165 11.58 -46.51 34.14
N LEU A 166 12.01 -45.66 35.06
CA LEU A 166 12.44 -46.06 36.42
C LEU A 166 11.28 -46.01 37.41
N HIS A 167 10.41 -45.02 37.27
CA HIS A 167 9.23 -44.82 38.10
C HIS A 167 8.19 -44.03 37.30
N PRO A 168 6.91 -44.45 37.27
CA PRO A 168 5.86 -43.72 36.58
C PRO A 168 5.87 -42.23 36.94
N ASP A 169 6.07 -41.38 35.95
CA ASP A 169 6.14 -39.94 36.11
C ASP A 169 4.76 -39.35 35.81
N ARG A 170 4.14 -38.68 36.80
CA ARG A 170 2.81 -38.06 36.67
C ARG A 170 2.91 -36.53 36.66
N SER A 171 3.93 -35.97 36.02
CA SER A 171 4.15 -34.51 35.91
C SER A 171 3.41 -33.88 34.72
N PRO A 172 2.18 -33.35 34.91
CA PRO A 172 1.46 -32.65 33.84
C PRO A 172 2.10 -31.31 33.46
N GLU A 173 2.97 -30.73 34.31
CA GLU A 173 3.63 -29.46 33.98
C GLU A 173 4.50 -29.54 32.73
N LEU A 174 5.13 -30.70 32.47
CA LEU A 174 6.01 -30.86 31.31
C LEU A 174 5.22 -30.82 29.99
N GLU A 175 4.01 -31.38 29.96
CA GLU A 175 3.10 -31.29 28.80
C GLU A 175 2.67 -29.84 28.57
N ARG A 176 2.33 -29.11 29.65
CA ARG A 176 1.97 -27.69 29.57
C ARG A 176 3.12 -26.83 29.03
N TYR A 177 4.36 -27.10 29.45
CA TYR A 177 5.53 -26.38 28.94
C TYR A 177 5.81 -26.69 27.46
N GLN A 178 5.61 -27.94 27.03
CA GLN A 178 5.71 -28.33 25.62
C GLN A 178 4.67 -27.62 24.76
N GLU A 179 3.41 -27.59 25.20
CA GLU A 179 2.35 -26.91 24.48
C GLU A 179 2.59 -25.40 24.42
N LYS A 180 3.06 -24.81 25.52
CA LYS A 180 3.47 -23.40 25.53
C LYS A 180 4.60 -23.11 24.52
N ALA A 181 5.60 -23.99 24.43
CA ALA A 181 6.68 -23.84 23.46
C ALA A 181 6.19 -23.93 22.01
N ALA A 182 5.24 -24.83 21.74
CA ALA A 182 4.59 -24.94 20.44
C ALA A 182 3.82 -23.66 20.08
N GLN A 183 3.01 -23.12 21.00
CA GLN A 183 2.29 -21.87 20.82
C GLN A 183 3.24 -20.68 20.56
N LEU A 184 4.37 -20.60 21.27
CA LEU A 184 5.38 -19.57 21.03
C LEU A 184 6.04 -19.69 19.66
N THR A 185 6.30 -20.92 19.20
CA THR A 185 6.85 -21.18 17.86
C THR A 185 5.86 -20.74 16.78
N GLU A 186 4.58 -21.06 16.94
CA GLU A 186 3.52 -20.63 16.00
C GLU A 186 3.38 -19.10 15.98
N ARG A 187 3.34 -18.45 17.14
CA ARG A 187 3.28 -16.99 17.25
C ARG A 187 4.50 -16.32 16.61
N TRP A 188 5.70 -16.86 16.82
CA TRP A 188 6.92 -16.37 16.17
C TRP A 188 6.85 -16.48 14.65
N ALA A 189 6.40 -17.62 14.12
CA ALA A 189 6.16 -17.77 12.68
C ALA A 189 5.09 -16.81 12.16
N GLY A 190 4.04 -16.55 12.95
CA GLY A 190 3.01 -15.55 12.69
C GLY A 190 3.56 -14.14 12.56
N VAL A 191 4.46 -13.74 13.47
CA VAL A 191 5.18 -12.45 13.41
C VAL A 191 5.98 -12.33 12.12
N LYS A 192 6.77 -13.35 11.76
CA LYS A 192 7.56 -13.37 10.51
C LYS A 192 6.67 -13.20 9.28
N ARG A 193 5.61 -14.02 9.19
CA ARG A 193 4.62 -13.94 8.12
C ARG A 193 3.98 -12.55 8.04
N GLN A 194 3.63 -11.96 9.18
CA GLN A 194 3.01 -10.64 9.21
C GLN A 194 3.96 -9.56 8.70
N MET A 195 5.26 -9.62 9.04
CA MET A 195 6.24 -8.69 8.49
C MET A 195 6.40 -8.85 6.98
N ASP A 196 6.50 -10.08 6.48
CA ASP A 196 6.65 -10.36 5.05
C ASP A 196 5.45 -9.85 4.25
N THR A 197 4.23 -10.18 4.71
CA THR A 197 3.00 -9.74 4.05
C THR A 197 2.91 -8.22 4.04
N ARG A 198 3.12 -7.56 5.18
CA ARG A 198 3.05 -6.09 5.26
C ARG A 198 4.09 -5.43 4.36
N ARG A 199 5.32 -5.96 4.30
CA ARG A 199 6.39 -5.42 3.46
C ARG A 199 6.09 -5.57 1.97
N ALA A 200 5.49 -6.69 1.56
CA ALA A 200 5.04 -6.92 0.19
C ALA A 200 3.87 -6.00 -0.20
N GLU A 201 2.88 -5.87 0.67
CA GLU A 201 1.72 -5.00 0.45
C GLU A 201 2.10 -3.53 0.42
N LEU A 202 2.99 -3.06 1.30
CA LEU A 202 3.53 -1.69 1.26
C LEU A 202 4.30 -1.42 -0.03
N LYS A 203 5.03 -2.40 -0.57
CA LYS A 203 5.68 -2.27 -1.88
C LYS A 203 4.66 -2.09 -3.00
N ALA A 204 3.59 -2.89 -3.00
CA ALA A 204 2.52 -2.78 -3.98
C ALA A 204 1.78 -1.44 -3.86
N LEU A 205 1.40 -1.05 -2.64
CA LEU A 205 0.78 0.24 -2.33
C LEU A 205 1.63 1.42 -2.79
N GLY A 206 2.91 1.43 -2.44
CA GLY A 206 3.84 2.48 -2.84
C GLY A 206 3.97 2.58 -4.36
N SER A 207 4.00 1.44 -5.06
CA SER A 207 4.00 1.42 -6.52
C SER A 207 2.74 2.03 -7.10
N VAL A 208 1.55 1.60 -6.67
CA VAL A 208 0.27 2.13 -7.20
C VAL A 208 0.13 3.62 -6.89
N LEU A 209 0.50 4.04 -5.68
CA LEU A 209 0.50 5.45 -5.29
C LEU A 209 1.42 6.28 -6.19
N GLN A 210 2.63 5.78 -6.51
CA GLN A 210 3.54 6.49 -7.39
C GLN A 210 2.97 6.66 -8.79
N HIS A 211 2.41 5.59 -9.39
CA HIS A 211 1.78 5.69 -10.72
C HIS A 211 0.61 6.68 -10.72
N TYR A 212 -0.20 6.70 -9.66
CA TYR A 212 -1.24 7.70 -9.49
C TYR A 212 -0.67 9.12 -9.41
N ARG A 213 0.34 9.36 -8.56
CA ARG A 213 0.95 10.68 -8.35
C ARG A 213 1.60 11.21 -9.63
N ASP A 214 2.34 10.36 -10.34
CA ASP A 214 2.99 10.74 -11.60
C ASP A 214 1.96 11.14 -12.67
N GLY A 215 0.92 10.31 -12.86
CA GLY A 215 -0.16 10.60 -13.81
C GLY A 215 -0.97 11.84 -13.43
N HIS A 216 -1.31 11.98 -12.14
CA HIS A 216 -2.02 13.13 -11.61
C HIS A 216 -1.24 14.43 -11.81
N SER A 217 0.04 14.46 -11.42
CA SER A 217 0.89 15.65 -11.56
C SER A 217 1.10 16.03 -13.03
N ALA A 218 1.30 15.06 -13.92
CA ALA A 218 1.42 15.31 -15.35
C ALA A 218 0.14 15.92 -15.94
N LEU A 219 -1.04 15.41 -15.56
CA LEU A 219 -2.32 15.93 -16.03
C LEU A 219 -2.63 17.32 -15.46
N ILE A 220 -2.39 17.56 -14.17
CA ILE A 220 -2.57 18.89 -13.56
C ILE A 220 -1.73 19.93 -14.30
N HIS A 221 -0.43 19.66 -14.48
CA HIS A 221 0.46 20.60 -15.15
C HIS A 221 0.00 20.88 -16.60
N TRP A 222 -0.38 19.83 -17.33
CA TRP A 222 -0.89 20.00 -18.70
C TRP A 222 -2.21 20.78 -18.74
N ILE A 223 -3.14 20.55 -17.80
CA ILE A 223 -4.39 21.31 -17.72
C ILE A 223 -4.09 22.79 -17.43
N GLU A 224 -3.22 23.08 -16.46
CA GLU A 224 -2.87 24.44 -16.07
C GLU A 224 -2.19 25.19 -17.24
N GLU A 225 -1.19 24.58 -17.88
CA GLU A 225 -0.50 25.15 -19.04
C GLU A 225 -1.45 25.37 -20.23
N THR A 226 -2.33 24.40 -20.50
CA THR A 226 -3.31 24.50 -21.60
C THR A 226 -4.32 25.60 -21.34
N THR A 227 -4.83 25.70 -20.11
CA THR A 227 -5.79 26.73 -19.70
C THR A 227 -5.15 28.11 -19.82
N GLU A 228 -3.92 28.29 -19.32
CA GLU A 228 -3.18 29.54 -19.43
C GLU A 228 -2.93 29.92 -20.90
N ARG A 229 -2.60 28.96 -21.76
CA ARG A 229 -2.44 29.19 -23.21
C ARG A 229 -3.74 29.67 -23.86
N GLN A 230 -4.87 29.08 -23.49
CA GLN A 230 -6.19 29.49 -24.00
C GLN A 230 -6.60 30.88 -23.52
N GLU A 231 -6.33 31.22 -22.26
CA GLU A 231 -6.64 32.54 -21.69
C GLU A 231 -5.77 33.66 -22.29
N ASN A 232 -4.51 33.37 -22.61
CA ASN A 232 -3.59 34.33 -23.22
C ASN A 232 -3.78 34.53 -24.74
N THR A 233 -4.56 33.66 -25.39
CA THR A 233 -4.83 33.77 -26.83
C THR A 233 -5.95 34.79 -27.06
N GLN A 234 -5.61 35.97 -27.61
CA GLN A 234 -6.63 36.96 -28.00
C GLN A 234 -7.42 36.45 -29.22
N PRO A 235 -8.76 36.61 -29.24
CA PRO A 235 -9.55 36.29 -30.42
C PRO A 235 -9.14 37.22 -31.56
N GLY A 236 -8.69 36.66 -32.69
CA GLY A 236 -8.32 37.42 -33.88
C GLY A 236 -9.55 37.97 -34.60
N GLN A 237 -10.19 39.00 -34.06
CA GLN A 237 -11.56 39.40 -34.45
C GLN A 237 -11.72 40.01 -35.85
N THR A 238 -10.65 40.22 -36.62
CA THR A 238 -10.69 41.05 -37.85
C THR A 238 -10.16 40.37 -39.11
N ASP A 239 -9.59 39.17 -39.04
CA ASP A 239 -9.04 38.47 -40.20
C ASP A 239 -9.55 37.02 -40.24
N SER A 240 -10.32 36.70 -41.28
CA SER A 240 -10.88 35.36 -41.53
C SER A 240 -9.79 34.27 -41.57
N ARG A 241 -8.60 34.59 -42.12
CA ARG A 241 -7.48 33.64 -42.16
C ARG A 241 -6.94 33.32 -40.77
N VAL A 242 -6.81 34.34 -39.92
CA VAL A 242 -6.33 34.18 -38.53
C VAL A 242 -7.35 33.39 -37.70
N LEU A 243 -8.65 33.66 -37.85
CA LEU A 243 -9.68 32.86 -37.19
C LEU A 243 -9.69 31.40 -37.66
N SER A 244 -9.42 31.14 -38.94
CA SER A 244 -9.33 29.78 -39.48
C SER A 244 -8.17 29.00 -38.87
N GLU A 245 -7.00 29.64 -38.76
CA GLU A 245 -5.82 29.08 -38.09
C GLU A 245 -6.10 28.82 -36.61
N GLN A 246 -6.68 29.79 -35.88
CA GLN A 246 -7.08 29.62 -34.48
C GLN A 246 -8.11 28.48 -34.29
N LEU A 247 -9.05 28.32 -35.22
CA LEU A 247 -10.03 27.24 -35.18
C LEU A 247 -9.36 25.87 -35.39
N ALA A 248 -8.40 25.77 -36.30
CA ALA A 248 -7.62 24.56 -36.52
C ALA A 248 -6.81 24.19 -35.27
N GLU A 249 -6.17 25.16 -34.61
CA GLU A 249 -5.45 24.96 -33.34
C GLU A 249 -6.38 24.48 -32.22
N GLN A 250 -7.55 25.11 -32.02
CA GLN A 250 -8.51 24.67 -31.01
C GLN A 250 -9.09 23.29 -31.32
N THR A 251 -9.30 22.96 -32.60
CA THR A 251 -9.76 21.62 -33.01
C THR A 251 -8.69 20.56 -32.74
N ALA A 252 -7.42 20.88 -32.99
CA ALA A 252 -6.31 20.00 -32.63
C ALA A 252 -6.22 19.80 -31.11
N LEU A 253 -6.46 20.85 -30.32
CA LEU A 253 -6.51 20.77 -28.87
C LEU A 253 -7.68 19.88 -28.37
N VAL A 254 -8.85 19.93 -29.01
CA VAL A 254 -9.96 19.01 -28.69
C VAL A 254 -9.52 17.55 -28.88
N ALA A 255 -8.84 17.23 -29.97
CA ALA A 255 -8.33 15.87 -30.20
C ALA A 255 -7.26 15.47 -29.15
N GLU A 256 -6.42 16.41 -28.70
CA GLU A 256 -5.45 16.16 -27.63
C GLU A 256 -6.13 15.92 -26.27
N ILE A 257 -7.18 16.69 -25.95
CA ILE A 257 -8.03 16.47 -24.79
C ILE A 257 -8.63 15.06 -24.86
N GLU A 258 -9.30 14.70 -25.95
CA GLU A 258 -9.87 13.35 -26.13
C GLU A 258 -8.83 12.24 -25.94
N LYS A 259 -7.60 12.43 -26.43
CA LYS A 259 -6.50 11.50 -26.20
C LYS A 259 -6.12 11.41 -24.72
N ASN A 260 -6.02 12.53 -24.01
CA ASN A 260 -5.68 12.58 -22.59
C ASN A 260 -6.79 12.03 -21.67
N GLN A 261 -8.00 11.81 -22.17
CA GLN A 261 -9.06 11.08 -21.44
C GLN A 261 -8.56 9.71 -20.96
N THR A 262 -7.78 9.01 -21.79
CA THR A 262 -7.21 7.70 -21.44
C THR A 262 -6.31 7.78 -20.19
N LYS A 263 -5.49 8.83 -20.08
CA LYS A 263 -4.64 9.07 -18.90
C LYS A 263 -5.46 9.42 -17.66
N LEU A 264 -6.58 10.14 -17.83
CA LEU A 264 -7.51 10.44 -16.74
C LEU A 264 -8.17 9.15 -16.21
N ASP A 265 -8.56 8.25 -17.12
CA ASP A 265 -9.14 6.94 -16.78
C ASP A 265 -8.10 6.02 -16.11
N GLU A 266 -6.84 6.07 -16.53
CA GLU A 266 -5.72 5.40 -15.86
C GLU A 266 -5.51 5.95 -14.43
N CYS A 267 -5.51 7.28 -14.26
CA CYS A 267 -5.44 7.90 -12.93
C CYS A 267 -6.62 7.48 -12.04
N GLN A 268 -7.83 7.40 -12.60
CA GLN A 268 -9.00 6.89 -11.88
C GLN A 268 -8.81 5.44 -11.42
N THR A 269 -8.24 4.62 -12.30
CA THR A 269 -7.98 3.20 -12.02
C THR A 269 -6.96 3.05 -10.91
N HIS A 270 -5.83 3.75 -10.97
CA HIS A 270 -4.81 3.73 -9.91
C HIS A 270 -5.35 4.28 -8.59
N SER A 271 -6.13 5.37 -8.61
CA SER A 271 -6.79 5.92 -7.41
C SER A 271 -7.70 4.88 -6.73
N LYS A 272 -8.58 4.23 -7.50
CA LYS A 272 -9.46 3.17 -6.98
C LYS A 272 -8.69 1.97 -6.44
N GLN A 273 -7.66 1.52 -7.18
CA GLN A 273 -6.81 0.40 -6.76
C GLN A 273 -6.10 0.73 -5.44
N TYR A 274 -5.49 1.92 -5.33
CA TYR A 274 -4.85 2.37 -4.10
C TYR A 274 -5.85 2.40 -2.94
N CYS A 275 -7.03 3.00 -3.12
CA CYS A 275 -8.05 3.06 -2.07
C CYS A 275 -8.50 1.69 -1.58
N THR A 276 -8.66 0.71 -2.47
CA THR A 276 -8.99 -0.67 -2.08
C THR A 276 -7.84 -1.32 -1.33
N SER A 277 -6.62 -1.25 -1.85
CA SER A 277 -5.45 -1.85 -1.20
C SER A 277 -5.15 -1.24 0.16
N VAL A 278 -5.38 0.07 0.35
CA VAL A 278 -5.24 0.73 1.65
C VAL A 278 -6.24 0.14 2.65
N LYS A 279 -7.50 -0.02 2.26
CA LYS A 279 -8.54 -0.60 3.14
C LYS A 279 -8.23 -2.04 3.52
N ASP A 280 -7.72 -2.84 2.58
CA ASP A 280 -7.33 -4.22 2.84
C ASP A 280 -6.15 -4.29 3.83
N TYR A 281 -5.13 -3.44 3.63
CA TYR A 281 -3.99 -3.33 4.54
C TYR A 281 -4.43 -2.85 5.93
N GLU A 282 -5.26 -1.81 6.00
CA GLU A 282 -5.87 -1.28 7.24
C GLU A 282 -6.64 -2.36 8.01
N LEU A 283 -7.44 -3.16 7.31
CA LEU A 283 -8.15 -4.30 7.90
C LEU A 283 -7.17 -5.32 8.47
N GLN A 284 -6.11 -5.65 7.72
CA GLN A 284 -5.08 -6.58 8.16
C GLN A 284 -4.36 -6.10 9.44
N LEU A 285 -4.03 -4.80 9.52
CA LEU A 285 -3.47 -4.19 10.73
C LEU A 285 -4.41 -4.38 11.93
N MET A 286 -5.68 -4.05 11.76
CA MET A 286 -6.70 -4.20 12.80
C MET A 286 -6.87 -5.66 13.25
N THR A 287 -6.90 -6.61 12.32
CA THR A 287 -7.01 -8.04 12.63
C THR A 287 -5.82 -8.53 13.43
N PHE A 288 -4.60 -8.18 13.01
CA PHE A 288 -3.39 -8.56 13.74
C PHE A 288 -3.36 -7.96 15.14
N LYS A 289 -3.71 -6.68 15.27
CA LYS A 289 -3.80 -6.01 16.57
C LYS A 289 -4.81 -6.67 17.51
N ALA A 290 -6.00 -6.99 17.02
CA ALA A 290 -7.01 -7.69 17.82
C ALA A 290 -6.54 -9.08 18.26
N PHE A 291 -5.80 -9.80 17.40
CA PHE A 291 -5.16 -11.07 17.76
C PHE A 291 -4.13 -10.90 18.89
N VAL A 292 -3.26 -9.89 18.79
CA VAL A 292 -2.25 -9.59 19.81
C VAL A 292 -2.91 -9.18 21.14
N GLU A 293 -3.89 -8.28 21.11
CA GLU A 293 -4.62 -7.84 22.30
C GLU A 293 -5.33 -9.00 23.02
N SER A 294 -5.97 -9.89 22.25
CA SER A 294 -6.61 -11.12 22.76
C SER A 294 -5.60 -12.06 23.42
N THR A 295 -4.46 -12.28 22.76
CA THR A 295 -3.40 -13.17 23.24
C THR A 295 -2.69 -12.61 24.48
N GLN A 296 -2.49 -11.29 24.54
CA GLN A 296 -1.78 -10.62 25.63
C GLN A 296 -2.69 -10.18 26.78
N LYS A 297 -4.02 -10.40 26.70
CA LYS A 297 -5.04 -9.93 27.67
C LYS A 297 -4.92 -8.43 27.96
N SER A 298 -4.58 -7.66 26.93
CA SER A 298 -4.40 -6.20 27.03
C SER A 298 -5.76 -5.49 27.08
N THR A 299 -5.92 -4.53 28.00
CA THR A 299 -7.16 -3.71 28.14
C THR A 299 -7.10 -2.39 27.36
N VAL A 300 -6.22 -2.29 26.37
CA VAL A 300 -6.00 -1.04 25.63
C VAL A 300 -7.23 -0.70 24.78
N LYS A 301 -7.64 0.57 24.81
CA LYS A 301 -8.78 1.08 24.03
C LYS A 301 -8.41 1.17 22.55
N ARG A 302 -9.30 0.69 21.67
CA ARG A 302 -9.22 0.93 20.22
C ARG A 302 -9.20 2.42 19.92
N ARG A 303 -8.14 2.92 19.27
CA ARG A 303 -8.14 4.23 18.64
C ARG A 303 -8.90 4.17 17.32
N ARG A 304 -9.62 5.24 16.99
CA ARG A 304 -10.34 5.39 15.73
C ARG A 304 -9.32 5.71 14.62
N MET A 305 -9.27 4.89 13.58
CA MET A 305 -8.46 5.13 12.39
C MET A 305 -9.10 6.20 11.50
N HIS A 306 -8.29 7.11 10.97
CA HIS A 306 -8.66 7.97 9.85
C HIS A 306 -7.98 7.38 8.61
N SER A 307 -8.77 7.00 7.61
CA SER A 307 -8.24 6.34 6.41
C SER A 307 -7.57 7.36 5.50
N SER A 308 -6.37 7.05 5.00
CA SER A 308 -5.69 7.89 4.01
C SER A 308 -6.30 7.80 2.61
N SER A 309 -7.23 6.85 2.38
CA SER A 309 -7.91 6.64 1.11
C SER A 309 -8.84 7.80 0.70
N ASP A 310 -9.40 8.52 1.68
CA ASP A 310 -10.30 9.64 1.42
C ASP A 310 -9.57 10.81 0.74
N ALA A 311 -8.30 11.07 1.10
CA ALA A 311 -7.50 12.14 0.51
C ALA A 311 -7.26 11.92 -0.99
N ILE A 312 -6.83 10.71 -1.38
CA ILE A 312 -6.59 10.36 -2.78
C ILE A 312 -7.90 10.38 -3.60
N THR A 313 -9.01 10.01 -2.97
CA THR A 313 -10.33 10.10 -3.61
C THR A 313 -10.69 11.56 -3.90
N GLN A 314 -10.49 12.47 -2.95
CA GLN A 314 -10.78 13.90 -3.15
C GLN A 314 -9.86 14.54 -4.20
N GLU A 315 -8.56 14.25 -4.16
CA GLU A 315 -7.60 14.74 -5.16
C GLU A 315 -8.02 14.35 -6.58
N PHE A 316 -8.42 13.10 -6.80
CA PHE A 316 -8.90 12.66 -8.12
C PHE A 316 -10.20 13.38 -8.54
N MET A 317 -11.10 13.66 -7.59
CA MET A 317 -12.33 14.40 -7.90
C MET A 317 -12.04 15.86 -8.32
N ASP A 318 -11.05 16.50 -7.70
CA ASP A 318 -10.58 17.83 -8.11
C ASP A 318 -9.98 17.78 -9.53
N LEU A 319 -9.06 16.86 -9.79
CA LEU A 319 -8.48 16.66 -11.13
C LEU A 319 -9.55 16.48 -12.20
N ARG A 320 -10.55 15.61 -11.95
CA ARG A 320 -11.67 15.39 -12.89
C ARG A 320 -12.48 16.66 -13.12
N THR A 321 -12.69 17.46 -12.08
CA THR A 321 -13.42 18.73 -12.17
C THR A 321 -12.67 19.72 -13.05
N ARG A 322 -11.37 19.89 -12.83
CA ARG A 322 -10.51 20.76 -13.65
C ARG A 322 -10.46 20.31 -15.11
N TYR A 323 -10.33 19.01 -15.35
CA TYR A 323 -10.33 18.45 -16.70
C TYR A 323 -11.66 18.71 -17.42
N THR A 324 -12.79 18.53 -16.73
CA THR A 324 -14.13 18.81 -17.27
C THR A 324 -14.30 20.30 -17.60
N ALA A 325 -13.75 21.18 -16.75
CA ALA A 325 -13.73 22.62 -17.01
C ALA A 325 -12.95 22.96 -18.29
N LEU A 326 -11.77 22.35 -18.49
CA LEU A 326 -10.97 22.54 -19.70
C LEU A 326 -11.70 22.05 -20.98
N VAL A 327 -12.36 20.88 -20.92
CA VAL A 327 -13.20 20.36 -22.01
C VAL A 327 -14.29 21.38 -22.36
N THR A 328 -14.96 21.92 -21.34
CA THR A 328 -16.05 22.89 -21.51
C THR A 328 -15.54 24.19 -22.11
N LEU A 329 -14.43 24.72 -21.59
CA LEU A 329 -13.78 25.94 -22.07
C LEU A 329 -13.39 25.81 -23.55
N THR A 330 -12.70 24.72 -23.90
CA THR A 330 -12.25 24.46 -25.28
C THR A 330 -13.42 24.32 -26.24
N THR A 331 -14.47 23.58 -25.84
CA THR A 331 -15.68 23.43 -26.65
C THR A 331 -16.37 24.78 -26.90
N GLN A 332 -16.41 25.65 -25.89
CA GLN A 332 -16.94 27.01 -26.02
C GLN A 332 -16.06 27.88 -26.92
N HIS A 333 -14.73 27.79 -26.82
CA HIS A 333 -13.78 28.49 -27.69
C HIS A 333 -13.96 28.09 -29.17
N VAL A 334 -14.01 26.79 -29.46
CA VAL A 334 -14.25 26.28 -30.82
C VAL A 334 -15.56 26.82 -31.38
N LYS A 335 -16.63 26.81 -30.58
CA LYS A 335 -17.94 27.34 -31.01
C LYS A 335 -17.88 28.85 -31.27
N TYR A 336 -17.26 29.61 -30.37
CA TYR A 336 -17.12 31.05 -30.50
C TYR A 336 -16.34 31.44 -31.77
N ILE A 337 -15.19 30.81 -32.01
CA ILE A 337 -14.35 31.07 -33.19
C ILE A 337 -15.08 30.65 -34.47
N SER A 338 -15.72 29.47 -34.48
CA SER A 338 -16.54 29.01 -35.61
C SER A 338 -17.65 30.00 -35.96
N ASP A 339 -18.37 30.50 -34.95
CA ASP A 339 -19.45 31.47 -35.14
C ASP A 339 -18.91 32.84 -35.60
N ALA A 340 -17.74 33.28 -35.13
CA ALA A 340 -17.11 34.51 -35.56
C ALA A 340 -16.60 34.43 -37.01
N LEU A 341 -15.96 33.32 -37.37
CA LEU A 341 -15.47 33.04 -38.72
C LEU A 341 -16.62 32.99 -39.73
N ARG A 342 -17.70 32.27 -39.40
CA ARG A 342 -18.91 32.24 -40.25
C ARG A 342 -19.50 33.64 -40.50
N ARG A 343 -19.57 34.49 -39.46
CA ARG A 343 -20.05 35.87 -39.63
C ARG A 343 -19.14 36.69 -40.54
N LEU A 344 -17.82 36.59 -40.37
CA LEU A 344 -16.87 37.27 -41.25
C LEU A 344 -16.95 36.76 -42.69
N GLU A 345 -17.09 35.46 -42.92
CA GLU A 345 -17.27 34.88 -44.26
C GLU A 345 -18.59 35.32 -44.91
N GLU A 346 -19.69 35.42 -44.12
CA GLU A 346 -20.98 35.97 -44.57
C GLU A 346 -20.83 37.45 -44.97
N GLU A 347 -20.17 38.27 -44.15
CA GLU A 347 -19.88 39.68 -44.45
C GLU A 347 -19.00 39.84 -45.69
N GLU A 348 -17.92 39.06 -45.83
CA GLU A 348 -17.03 39.07 -46.99
C GLU A 348 -17.78 38.68 -48.27
N LYS A 349 -18.66 37.68 -48.19
CA LYS A 349 -19.50 37.26 -49.31
C LYS A 349 -20.48 38.35 -49.73
N GLU A 350 -21.15 38.99 -48.77
CA GLU A 350 -22.02 40.15 -49.06
C GLU A 350 -21.23 41.28 -49.73
N VAL A 351 -20.02 41.58 -49.25
CA VAL A 351 -19.13 42.58 -49.88
C VAL A 351 -18.76 42.19 -51.31
N GLU A 352 -18.42 40.93 -51.56
CA GLU A 352 -18.04 40.46 -52.89
C GLU A 352 -19.24 40.44 -53.85
N GLU A 353 -20.43 40.06 -53.39
CA GLU A 353 -21.67 40.15 -54.16
C GLU A 353 -22.03 41.60 -54.51
N GLU A 354 -21.95 42.54 -53.55
CA GLU A 354 -22.13 43.97 -53.80
C GLU A 354 -21.11 44.50 -54.83
N ARG A 355 -19.85 44.06 -54.71
CA ARG A 355 -18.79 44.43 -55.65
C ARG A 355 -19.08 43.88 -57.04
N GLN A 356 -19.49 42.62 -57.19
CA GLN A 356 -19.81 42.01 -58.48
C GLN A 356 -21.01 42.69 -59.13
N GLN A 357 -22.07 43.00 -58.37
CA GLN A 357 -23.20 43.78 -58.87
C GLN A 357 -22.76 45.14 -59.39
N ARG A 358 -21.91 45.86 -58.63
CA ARG A 358 -21.35 47.16 -59.04
C ARG A 358 -20.49 47.03 -60.31
N VAL A 359 -19.62 46.02 -60.39
CA VAL A 359 -18.80 45.76 -61.59
C VAL A 359 -19.66 45.41 -62.80
N GLY A 360 -20.74 44.64 -62.61
CA GLY A 360 -21.74 44.36 -63.63
C GLY A 360 -22.41 45.63 -64.15
N GLN A 361 -22.90 46.49 -63.26
CA GLN A 361 -23.50 47.79 -63.60
C GLN A 361 -22.53 48.67 -64.40
N VAL A 362 -21.27 48.77 -63.97
CA VAL A 362 -20.24 49.54 -64.70
C VAL A 362 -19.95 48.91 -66.07
N SER A 363 -19.92 47.58 -66.17
CA SER A 363 -19.67 46.87 -67.43
C SER A 363 -20.80 47.05 -68.43
N GLU A 364 -22.07 47.03 -67.99
CA GLU A 364 -23.23 47.33 -68.84
C GLU A 364 -23.18 48.76 -69.39
N LEU A 365 -22.88 49.74 -68.53
CA LEU A 365 -22.72 51.14 -68.93
C LEU A 365 -21.57 51.30 -69.94
N LEU A 366 -20.43 50.66 -69.72
CA LEU A 366 -19.30 50.66 -70.66
C LEU A 366 -19.64 50.01 -72.00
N GLY A 367 -20.38 48.90 -71.98
CA GLY A 367 -20.87 48.22 -73.19
C GLY A 367 -21.78 49.13 -74.02
N TRP A 368 -22.68 49.86 -73.37
CA TRP A 368 -23.53 50.85 -74.02
C TRP A 368 -22.73 52.01 -74.63
N VAL A 369 -21.76 52.58 -73.90
CA VAL A 369 -20.89 53.66 -74.42
C VAL A 369 -20.12 53.21 -75.67
N LYS A 370 -19.61 51.98 -75.69
CA LYS A 370 -18.96 51.41 -76.90
C LYS A 370 -19.96 51.21 -78.04
N GLY A 371 -21.19 50.83 -77.76
CA GLY A 371 -22.25 50.69 -78.76
C GLY A 371 -22.59 52.00 -79.49
N LEU A 372 -22.40 53.15 -78.82
CA LEU A 372 -22.58 54.48 -79.41
C LEU A 372 -21.44 54.92 -80.35
N GLN A 373 -20.29 54.23 -80.36
CA GLN A 373 -19.15 54.53 -81.25
C GLN A 373 -19.21 53.81 -82.61
N GLY A 374 -20.30 53.10 -82.93
CA GLY A 374 -20.56 52.55 -84.26
C GLY A 374 -20.90 53.63 -85.31
N PRO A 375 -20.79 53.34 -86.62
CA PRO A 375 -21.00 54.35 -87.67
C PRO A 375 -22.44 54.84 -87.65
N SER A 376 -22.65 56.11 -87.27
CA SER A 376 -23.95 56.78 -87.33
C SER A 376 -24.28 57.13 -88.78
N SER A 377 -25.21 56.39 -89.39
CA SER A 377 -25.79 56.72 -90.70
C SER A 377 -27.22 57.26 -90.50
N GLU A 378 -27.37 58.55 -90.81
CA GLU A 378 -28.58 59.32 -91.12
C GLU A 378 -29.87 59.02 -90.30
N SER A 379 -30.24 59.93 -89.39
CA SER A 379 -31.62 60.00 -88.89
C SER A 379 -32.08 61.43 -88.55
N SER A 380 -33.38 61.66 -88.72
CA SER A 380 -34.10 62.95 -88.71
C SER A 380 -34.12 63.68 -87.35
N ILE A 381 -34.54 64.95 -87.31
CA ILE A 381 -34.53 65.86 -86.14
C ILE A 381 -35.27 65.27 -84.91
N ALA A 382 -36.33 64.48 -85.12
CA ALA A 382 -37.04 63.78 -84.04
C ALA A 382 -36.20 62.63 -83.42
N ALA A 383 -35.32 61.99 -84.20
CA ALA A 383 -34.39 60.98 -83.70
C ALA A 383 -33.24 61.62 -82.90
N GLN A 384 -32.81 62.85 -83.25
CA GLN A 384 -31.81 63.58 -82.48
C GLN A 384 -32.31 64.04 -81.10
N GLN A 385 -33.58 64.44 -80.98
CA GLN A 385 -34.18 64.73 -79.67
C GLN A 385 -34.36 63.47 -78.81
N ALA A 386 -34.81 62.35 -79.39
CA ALA A 386 -34.94 61.08 -78.67
C ALA A 386 -33.58 60.50 -78.23
N VAL A 387 -32.53 60.64 -79.06
CA VAL A 387 -31.16 60.29 -78.71
C VAL A 387 -30.62 61.22 -77.61
N GLY A 388 -30.93 62.52 -77.64
CA GLY A 388 -30.55 63.48 -76.61
C GLY A 388 -31.19 63.18 -75.24
N GLU A 389 -32.48 62.82 -75.21
CA GLU A 389 -33.18 62.40 -73.99
C GLU A 389 -32.65 61.07 -73.46
N GLN A 390 -32.38 60.08 -74.34
CA GLN A 390 -31.71 58.84 -73.95
C GLN A 390 -30.31 59.08 -73.40
N LEU A 391 -29.54 59.98 -74.02
CA LEU A 391 -28.20 60.35 -73.58
C LEU A 391 -28.22 61.07 -72.23
N ALA A 392 -29.21 61.94 -71.99
CA ALA A 392 -29.40 62.63 -70.73
C ALA A 392 -29.80 61.67 -69.60
N ALA A 393 -30.76 60.77 -69.86
CA ALA A 393 -31.16 59.74 -68.89
C ALA A 393 -29.99 58.79 -68.55
N LYS A 394 -29.19 58.40 -69.56
CA LYS A 394 -28.00 57.56 -69.36
C LYS A 394 -26.85 58.31 -68.68
N ASN A 395 -26.65 59.59 -68.97
CA ASN A 395 -25.68 60.42 -68.24
C ASN A 395 -26.04 60.53 -66.75
N GLU A 396 -27.33 60.65 -66.42
CA GLU A 396 -27.78 60.63 -65.02
C GLU A 396 -27.57 59.24 -64.39
N GLU A 397 -27.81 58.16 -65.12
CA GLU A 397 -27.58 56.78 -64.66
C GLU A 397 -26.08 56.50 -64.42
N VAL A 398 -25.20 57.01 -65.28
CA VAL A 398 -23.73 56.98 -65.10
C VAL A 398 -23.33 57.81 -63.88
N ALA A 399 -23.85 59.03 -63.73
CA ALA A 399 -23.57 59.88 -62.57
C ALA A 399 -24.03 59.20 -61.26
N GLN A 400 -25.17 58.53 -61.28
CA GLN A 400 -25.68 57.78 -60.14
C GLN A 400 -24.82 56.55 -59.81
N ALA A 401 -24.37 55.80 -60.82
CA ALA A 401 -23.46 54.67 -60.63
C ALA A 401 -22.11 55.12 -60.03
N ILE A 402 -21.57 56.27 -60.46
CA ILE A 402 -20.36 56.87 -59.90
C ILE A 402 -20.57 57.26 -58.43
N ARG A 403 -21.66 57.98 -58.11
CA ARG A 403 -21.99 58.37 -56.73
C ARG A 403 -22.15 57.14 -55.82
N ASN A 404 -22.87 56.12 -56.27
CA ASN A 404 -23.08 54.88 -55.53
C ASN A 404 -21.77 54.10 -55.28
N THR A 405 -20.84 54.14 -56.25
CA THR A 405 -19.51 53.52 -56.12
C THR A 405 -18.62 54.30 -55.16
N GLN A 406 -18.66 55.64 -55.20
CA GLN A 406 -17.95 56.49 -54.25
C GLN A 406 -18.42 56.28 -52.81
N VAL A 407 -19.73 56.20 -52.58
CA VAL A 407 -20.30 55.93 -51.24
C VAL A 407 -19.87 54.56 -50.71
N PHE A 408 -19.84 53.54 -51.57
CA PHE A 408 -19.35 52.21 -51.20
C PHE A 408 -17.86 52.23 -50.82
N LEU A 409 -17.02 52.91 -51.59
CA LEU A 409 -15.59 53.02 -51.27
C LEU A 409 -15.35 53.76 -49.95
N MET A 410 -16.12 54.81 -49.66
CA MET A 410 -16.03 55.53 -48.40
C MET A 410 -16.56 54.72 -47.21
N SER A 411 -17.63 53.94 -47.38
CA SER A 411 -18.14 53.07 -46.30
C SER A 411 -17.15 51.96 -45.93
N LYS A 412 -16.41 51.41 -46.91
CA LYS A 412 -15.38 50.39 -46.66
C LYS A 412 -14.07 50.96 -46.11
N GLN A 413 -13.77 52.24 -46.32
CA GLN A 413 -12.64 52.93 -45.67
C GLN A 413 -12.92 53.28 -44.20
N ALA A 414 -14.19 53.42 -43.81
CA ALA A 414 -14.58 53.70 -42.43
C ALA A 414 -14.71 52.44 -41.54
N SER A 415 -14.74 51.24 -42.14
CA SER A 415 -14.79 49.94 -41.46
C SER A 415 -13.43 49.25 -41.32
N LYS A 416 -12.33 49.89 -41.74
CA LYS A 416 -10.94 49.50 -41.41
C LYS A 416 -10.45 50.35 -40.25
#